data_AF-A0A3D1KVR9-F1
#
_entry.id   AF-A0A3D1KVR9-F1
#
_cell.length_a   1.000
_cell.length_b   1.000
_cell.length_c   1.000
_cell.angle_alpha   90.00
_cell.angle_beta   90.00
_cell.angle_gamma   90.00
#
_symmetry.space_group_name_H-M   'P 1'
#
loop_
_entity.id
_entity.type
_entity.pdbx_description
1 polymer ?
#
loop_
_entity_poly.entity_id
_entity_poly.type
_entity_poly.pdbx_seq_one_letter_code
_entity_poly.pdbx_strand_id
1 'polypeptide(L)'
;MANIDDYNAKIGEIKAIPDKDAVEPTIPVDVYLQEAENLGKWSIMDLVPLAAVGITEVKIGDMAVRAGALREAQSVWFKDRNAQLDAQREWGIQSPLAFDLRDELVHTFRYAFRNEASLTARVAAIADGNTNSDMIQDLNDLSVLGKNNTALLQNIGFDLSKLDVAAEKSAAMAELLAAANGDKSVQSETKMIRDKAFVYLKQMVDEIRDAGKYVFWKNEKRLKGYRSDYLRQKNNNSDTPQPPADSQTD
;
A
#
# COMPACT_ATOMS: atom_id res chain seq x y z
N MET A 1 13.63 -0.04 -16.07
CA MET A 1 14.10 -1.38 -16.48
C MET A 1 15.19 -1.88 -15.53
N ALA A 2 16.26 -1.11 -15.24
CA ALA A 2 17.31 -1.55 -14.31
C ALA A 2 16.81 -2.05 -12.91
N ASN A 3 15.96 -1.30 -12.20
CA ASN A 3 15.58 -1.70 -10.83
C ASN A 3 14.74 -3.00 -10.75
N ILE A 4 13.90 -3.28 -11.75
CA ILE A 4 13.12 -4.53 -11.78
C ILE A 4 14.01 -5.72 -12.11
N ASP A 5 15.04 -5.52 -12.93
CA ASP A 5 16.06 -6.54 -13.21
C ASP A 5 16.90 -6.81 -11.95
N ASP A 6 17.31 -5.76 -11.24
CA ASP A 6 18.02 -5.86 -9.95
C ASP A 6 17.17 -6.58 -8.89
N TYR A 7 15.88 -6.24 -8.82
CA TYR A 7 14.93 -6.91 -7.94
C TYR A 7 14.83 -8.41 -8.26
N ASN A 8 14.63 -8.76 -9.53
CA ASN A 8 14.54 -10.16 -9.96
C ASN A 8 15.85 -10.92 -9.70
N ALA A 9 16.99 -10.26 -9.83
CA ALA A 9 18.29 -10.85 -9.52
C ALA A 9 18.46 -11.15 -8.01
N LYS A 10 17.84 -10.35 -7.13
CA LYS A 10 18.02 -10.42 -5.68
C LYS A 10 16.85 -11.00 -4.91
N ILE A 11 15.70 -11.21 -5.53
CA ILE A 11 14.48 -11.61 -4.83
C ILE A 11 14.61 -12.96 -4.11
N GLY A 12 15.39 -13.89 -4.64
CA GLY A 12 15.68 -15.17 -3.97
C GLY A 12 16.42 -14.97 -2.64
N GLU A 13 17.46 -14.15 -2.65
CA GLU A 13 18.26 -13.81 -1.46
C GLU A 13 17.42 -13.01 -0.44
N ILE A 14 16.62 -12.06 -0.92
CA ILE A 14 15.71 -11.25 -0.09
C ILE A 14 14.68 -12.15 0.59
N LYS A 15 14.02 -13.06 -0.15
CA LYS A 15 13.01 -13.96 0.42
C LYS A 15 13.60 -14.97 1.41
N ALA A 16 14.86 -15.35 1.24
CA ALA A 16 15.56 -16.25 2.14
C ALA A 16 15.87 -15.64 3.52
N ILE A 17 15.83 -14.31 3.68
CA ILE A 17 15.96 -13.65 4.98
C ILE A 17 14.76 -14.08 5.86
N PRO A 18 14.98 -14.60 7.08
CA PRO A 18 13.89 -14.98 7.97
C PRO A 18 13.00 -13.79 8.35
N ASP A 19 11.68 -14.02 8.46
CA ASP A 19 10.71 -12.94 8.79
C ASP A 19 11.03 -12.24 10.12
N LYS A 20 11.54 -12.98 11.11
CA LYS A 20 11.96 -12.44 12.41
C LYS A 20 13.14 -11.47 12.32
N ASP A 21 13.91 -11.55 11.24
CA ASP A 21 15.09 -10.71 10.99
C ASP A 21 14.74 -9.54 10.06
N ALA A 22 13.51 -9.49 9.54
CA ALA A 22 13.00 -8.35 8.79
C ALA A 22 12.81 -7.15 9.73
N VAL A 23 13.27 -5.98 9.29
CA VAL A 23 13.20 -4.75 10.08
C VAL A 23 12.61 -3.66 9.22
N GLU A 24 11.61 -2.96 9.77
CA GLU A 24 11.03 -1.79 9.14
C GLU A 24 12.07 -0.66 9.03
N PRO A 25 12.21 -0.01 7.86
CA PRO A 25 13.14 1.10 7.68
C PRO A 25 12.95 2.21 8.72
N THR A 26 14.00 2.49 9.51
CA THR A 26 14.02 3.58 10.51
C THR A 26 14.39 4.94 9.91
N ILE A 27 14.85 4.93 8.66
CA ILE A 27 15.13 6.09 7.81
C ILE A 27 14.21 5.97 6.60
N PRO A 28 13.62 7.07 6.10
CA PRO A 28 12.86 7.05 4.85
C PRO A 28 13.64 6.36 3.73
N VAL A 29 12.99 5.45 3.00
CA VAL A 29 13.67 4.56 2.03
C VAL A 29 14.33 5.36 0.91
N ASP A 30 13.70 6.42 0.43
CA ASP A 30 14.26 7.34 -0.56
C ASP A 30 15.56 8.00 -0.07
N VAL A 31 15.58 8.47 1.18
CA VAL A 31 16.77 9.04 1.82
C VAL A 31 17.87 7.98 1.96
N TYR A 32 17.51 6.78 2.43
CA TYR A 32 18.47 5.71 2.64
C TYR A 32 19.10 5.23 1.33
N LEU A 33 18.29 5.08 0.27
CA LEU A 33 18.77 4.77 -1.08
C LEU A 33 19.73 5.86 -1.57
N GLN A 34 19.39 7.14 -1.40
CA GLN A 34 20.27 8.22 -1.81
C GLN A 34 21.60 8.22 -1.04
N GLU A 35 21.58 7.92 0.26
CA GLU A 35 22.80 7.75 1.06
C GLU A 35 23.64 6.56 0.58
N ALA A 36 23.02 5.45 0.19
CA ALA A 36 23.73 4.27 -0.34
C ALA A 36 24.42 4.59 -1.68
N GLU A 37 23.76 5.30 -2.59
CA GLU A 37 24.34 5.76 -3.86
C GLU A 37 25.55 6.69 -3.62
N ASN A 38 25.40 7.62 -2.67
CA ASN A 38 26.48 8.52 -2.29
C ASN A 38 27.67 7.74 -1.71
N LEU A 39 27.40 6.77 -0.81
CA LEU A 39 28.40 5.90 -0.23
C LEU A 39 29.14 5.09 -1.32
N GLY A 40 28.43 4.59 -2.33
CA GLY A 40 29.02 3.89 -3.47
C GLY A 40 30.02 4.75 -4.21
N LYS A 41 29.66 6.01 -4.52
CA LYS A 41 30.58 6.97 -5.15
C LYS A 41 31.81 7.27 -4.29
N TRP A 42 31.64 7.45 -2.98
CA TRP A 42 32.77 7.62 -2.05
C TRP A 42 33.68 6.39 -2.06
N SER A 43 33.09 5.20 -2.01
CA SER A 43 33.81 3.94 -1.92
C SER A 43 34.62 3.64 -3.19
N ILE A 44 34.12 4.00 -4.38
CA ILE A 44 34.89 3.87 -5.62
C ILE A 44 36.12 4.80 -5.62
N MET A 45 35.97 6.05 -5.16
CA MET A 45 37.11 6.96 -5.03
C MET A 45 38.15 6.51 -4.00
N ASP A 46 37.74 5.65 -3.07
CA ASP A 46 38.53 5.10 -1.97
C ASP A 46 38.82 3.60 -2.15
N LEU A 47 38.68 3.07 -3.37
CA LEU A 47 38.74 1.63 -3.62
C LEU A 47 40.04 0.99 -3.13
N VAL A 48 41.19 1.64 -3.39
CA VAL A 48 42.51 1.10 -2.99
C VAL A 48 42.62 0.88 -1.47
N PRO A 49 42.40 1.90 -0.61
CA PRO A 49 42.48 1.71 0.84
C PRO A 49 41.34 0.86 1.40
N LEU A 50 40.15 0.85 0.78
CA LEU A 50 39.03 -0.01 1.19
C LEU A 50 39.25 -1.50 0.84
N ALA A 51 39.89 -1.78 -0.30
CA ALA A 51 40.24 -3.14 -0.70
C ALA A 51 41.21 -3.81 0.28
N ALA A 52 42.08 -3.03 0.93
CA ALA A 52 43.00 -3.53 1.96
C ALA A 52 42.28 -4.10 3.19
N VAL A 53 41.01 -3.73 3.42
CA VAL A 53 40.17 -4.24 4.52
C VAL A 53 39.00 -5.10 4.02
N GLY A 54 39.06 -5.57 2.77
CA GLY A 54 38.11 -6.54 2.23
C GLY A 54 36.86 -5.95 1.58
N ILE A 55 36.81 -4.63 1.33
CA ILE A 55 35.76 -3.99 0.53
C ILE A 55 36.23 -3.88 -0.92
N THR A 56 35.69 -4.74 -1.78
CA THR A 56 36.07 -4.82 -3.19
C THR A 56 35.10 -4.04 -4.08
N GLU A 57 35.51 -3.76 -5.31
CA GLU A 57 34.64 -3.16 -6.34
C GLU A 57 33.38 -4.01 -6.57
N VAL A 58 33.50 -5.33 -6.49
CA VAL A 58 32.36 -6.26 -6.58
C VAL A 58 31.36 -6.04 -5.46
N LYS A 59 31.80 -5.85 -4.20
CA LYS A 59 30.89 -5.53 -3.08
C LYS A 59 30.20 -4.18 -3.25
N ILE A 60 30.94 -3.18 -3.74
CA ILE A 60 30.38 -1.84 -4.01
C ILE A 60 29.35 -1.92 -5.15
N GLY A 61 29.63 -2.70 -6.21
CA GLY A 61 28.68 -2.97 -7.29
C GLY A 61 27.44 -3.73 -6.81
N ASP A 62 27.62 -4.75 -5.97
CA ASP A 62 26.50 -5.51 -5.37
C ASP A 62 25.62 -4.60 -4.50
N MET A 63 26.19 -3.62 -3.79
CA MET A 63 25.41 -2.61 -3.06
C MET A 63 24.45 -1.84 -3.98
N ALA A 64 24.89 -1.46 -5.18
CA ALA A 64 24.04 -0.76 -6.14
C ALA A 64 22.87 -1.63 -6.63
N VAL A 65 23.12 -2.91 -6.90
CA VAL A 65 22.07 -3.88 -7.25
C VAL A 65 21.09 -4.07 -6.10
N ARG A 66 21.57 -4.18 -4.85
CA ARG A 66 20.69 -4.24 -3.67
C ARG A 66 19.85 -2.97 -3.50
N ALA A 67 20.40 -1.80 -3.85
CA ALA A 67 19.66 -0.53 -3.84
C ALA A 67 18.57 -0.51 -4.91
N GLY A 68 18.85 -0.99 -6.12
CA GLY A 68 17.84 -1.20 -7.17
C GLY A 68 16.70 -2.12 -6.71
N ALA A 69 17.04 -3.25 -6.08
CA ALA A 69 16.06 -4.19 -5.56
C ALA A 69 15.18 -3.59 -4.44
N LEU A 70 15.75 -2.87 -3.48
CA LEU A 70 14.97 -2.17 -2.44
C LEU A 70 14.07 -1.09 -3.06
N ARG A 71 14.57 -0.35 -4.06
CA ARG A 71 13.79 0.69 -4.75
C ARG A 71 12.55 0.10 -5.41
N GLU A 72 12.68 -1.02 -6.11
CA GLU A 72 11.55 -1.72 -6.72
C GLU A 72 10.59 -2.27 -5.66
N ALA A 73 11.10 -2.93 -4.61
CA ALA A 73 10.28 -3.47 -3.52
C ALA A 73 9.44 -2.37 -2.83
N GLN A 74 10.03 -1.20 -2.63
CA GLN A 74 9.34 -0.02 -2.11
C GLN A 74 8.23 0.47 -3.05
N SER A 75 8.47 0.47 -4.36
CA SER A 75 7.45 0.83 -5.36
C SER A 75 6.29 -0.16 -5.41
N VAL A 76 6.57 -1.46 -5.34
CA VAL A 76 5.53 -2.51 -5.28
C VAL A 76 4.67 -2.34 -4.03
N TRP A 77 5.28 -2.23 -2.85
CA TRP A 77 4.54 -2.01 -1.60
C TRP A 77 3.71 -0.72 -1.63
N PHE A 78 4.26 0.37 -2.16
CA PHE A 78 3.55 1.65 -2.27
C PHE A 78 2.35 1.57 -3.20
N LYS A 79 2.47 0.87 -4.33
CA LYS A 79 1.37 0.60 -5.26
C LYS A 79 0.25 -0.15 -4.56
N ASP A 80 0.55 -1.26 -3.90
CA ASP A 80 -0.46 -2.11 -3.25
C ASP A 80 -1.16 -1.37 -2.11
N ARG A 81 -0.37 -0.65 -1.29
CA ARG A 81 -0.91 0.16 -0.20
C ARG A 81 -1.85 1.25 -0.72
N ASN A 82 -1.47 1.98 -1.76
CA ASN A 82 -2.29 3.08 -2.28
C ASN A 82 -3.52 2.57 -3.01
N ALA A 83 -3.43 1.48 -3.77
CA ALA A 83 -4.58 0.87 -4.43
C ALA A 83 -5.69 0.53 -3.42
N GLN A 84 -5.31 -0.03 -2.26
CA GLN A 84 -6.25 -0.30 -1.18
C GLN A 84 -6.85 0.98 -0.57
N LEU A 85 -6.01 2.00 -0.30
CA LEU A 85 -6.48 3.28 0.26
C LEU A 85 -7.44 4.01 -0.70
N ASP A 86 -7.15 3.95 -2.00
CA ASP A 86 -8.00 4.54 -3.03
C ASP A 86 -9.33 3.77 -3.13
N ALA A 87 -9.30 2.44 -3.10
CA ALA A 87 -10.50 1.62 -3.05
C ALA A 87 -11.34 1.87 -1.78
N GLN A 88 -10.71 2.06 -0.62
CA GLN A 88 -11.41 2.41 0.62
C GLN A 88 -12.06 3.79 0.56
N ARG A 89 -11.38 4.77 -0.06
CA ARG A 89 -11.94 6.11 -0.27
C ARG A 89 -13.14 6.04 -1.20
N GLU A 90 -13.01 5.34 -2.32
CA GLU A 90 -14.10 5.16 -3.28
C GLU A 90 -15.28 4.39 -2.66
N TRP A 91 -14.99 3.36 -1.86
CA TRP A 91 -16.03 2.64 -1.10
C TRP A 91 -16.84 3.57 -0.20
N GLY A 92 -16.17 4.49 0.52
CA GLY A 92 -16.83 5.48 1.36
C GLY A 92 -17.78 6.42 0.62
N ILE A 93 -17.57 6.60 -0.69
CA ILE A 93 -18.43 7.42 -1.56
C ILE A 93 -19.55 6.57 -2.19
N GLN A 94 -19.21 5.39 -2.72
CA GLN A 94 -20.14 4.57 -3.50
C GLN A 94 -21.09 3.74 -2.63
N SER A 95 -20.67 3.33 -1.44
CA SER A 95 -21.49 2.50 -0.55
C SER A 95 -22.79 3.19 -0.15
N PRO A 96 -22.81 4.45 0.33
CA PRO A 96 -24.08 5.14 0.63
C PRO A 96 -25.02 5.20 -0.59
N LEU A 97 -24.48 5.55 -1.77
CA LEU A 97 -25.26 5.63 -3.01
C LEU A 97 -25.85 4.28 -3.43
N ALA A 98 -25.15 3.17 -3.15
CA ALA A 98 -25.62 1.83 -3.44
C ALA A 98 -26.75 1.40 -2.49
N PHE A 99 -26.64 1.74 -1.19
CA PHE A 99 -27.73 1.56 -0.22
C PHE A 99 -28.96 2.40 -0.58
N ASP A 100 -28.76 3.67 -0.96
CA ASP A 100 -29.87 4.54 -1.38
C ASP A 100 -30.62 3.96 -2.59
N LEU A 101 -29.89 3.45 -3.60
CA LEU A 101 -30.49 2.80 -4.75
C LEU A 101 -31.27 1.53 -4.36
N ARG A 102 -30.68 0.69 -3.51
CA ARG A 102 -31.35 -0.51 -2.98
C ARG A 102 -32.66 -0.14 -2.29
N ASP A 103 -32.62 0.82 -1.38
CA ASP A 103 -33.77 1.22 -0.59
C ASP A 103 -34.87 1.85 -1.46
N GLU A 104 -34.49 2.63 -2.49
CA GLU A 104 -35.41 3.15 -3.50
C GLU A 104 -36.12 2.02 -4.27
N LEU A 105 -35.37 1.01 -4.71
CA LEU A 105 -35.90 -0.14 -5.44
C LEU A 105 -36.82 -0.98 -4.54
N VAL A 106 -36.42 -1.27 -3.30
CA VAL A 106 -37.26 -1.97 -2.32
C VAL A 106 -38.57 -1.22 -2.08
N HIS A 107 -38.51 0.09 -1.87
CA HIS A 107 -39.70 0.93 -1.67
C HIS A 107 -40.64 0.85 -2.88
N THR A 108 -40.09 1.03 -4.07
CA THR A 108 -40.83 1.00 -5.34
C THR A 108 -41.47 -0.36 -5.59
N PHE A 109 -40.72 -1.44 -5.38
CA PHE A 109 -41.18 -2.80 -5.62
C PHE A 109 -42.28 -3.21 -4.63
N ARG A 110 -42.17 -2.81 -3.36
CA ARG A 110 -43.25 -3.00 -2.37
C ARG A 110 -44.56 -2.38 -2.85
N TYR A 111 -44.51 -1.19 -3.45
CA TYR A 111 -45.71 -0.57 -4.00
C TYR A 111 -46.17 -1.24 -5.30
N ALA A 112 -45.27 -1.51 -6.25
CA ALA A 112 -45.60 -2.14 -7.52
C ALA A 112 -46.25 -3.51 -7.34
N PHE A 113 -45.74 -4.30 -6.40
CA PHE A 113 -46.15 -5.68 -6.15
C PHE A 113 -47.17 -5.82 -5.01
N ARG A 114 -47.73 -4.72 -4.50
CA ARG A 114 -48.62 -4.70 -3.32
C ARG A 114 -49.84 -5.65 -3.38
N ASN A 115 -50.31 -5.96 -4.58
CA ASN A 115 -51.45 -6.86 -4.80
C ASN A 115 -51.02 -8.31 -5.08
N GLU A 116 -49.71 -8.57 -5.15
CA GLU A 116 -49.09 -9.86 -5.44
C GLU A 116 -48.35 -10.35 -4.18
N ALA A 117 -49.05 -11.11 -3.34
CA ALA A 117 -48.54 -11.53 -2.04
C ALA A 117 -47.20 -12.28 -2.12
N SER A 118 -47.02 -13.13 -3.13
CA SER A 118 -45.79 -13.88 -3.35
C SER A 118 -44.59 -12.98 -3.70
N LEU A 119 -44.80 -11.95 -4.53
CA LEU A 119 -43.77 -10.99 -4.92
C LEU A 119 -43.43 -10.05 -3.75
N THR A 120 -44.44 -9.61 -3.00
CA THR A 120 -44.23 -8.79 -1.79
C THR A 120 -43.38 -9.53 -0.76
N ALA A 121 -43.66 -10.82 -0.54
CA ALA A 121 -42.86 -11.65 0.36
C ALA A 121 -41.40 -11.80 -0.11
N ARG A 122 -41.17 -11.93 -1.43
CA ARG A 122 -39.81 -11.96 -2.00
C ARG A 122 -39.07 -10.65 -1.79
N VAL A 123 -39.71 -9.50 -2.01
CA VAL A 123 -39.09 -8.19 -1.75
C VAL A 123 -38.75 -8.03 -0.26
N ALA A 124 -39.60 -8.52 0.64
CA ALA A 124 -39.32 -8.51 2.07
C ALA A 124 -38.11 -9.38 2.43
N ALA A 125 -38.00 -10.57 1.84
CA ALA A 125 -36.88 -11.48 2.05
C ALA A 125 -35.56 -10.94 1.48
N ILE A 126 -35.59 -10.29 0.31
CA ILE A 126 -34.43 -9.59 -0.24
C ILE A 126 -34.01 -8.47 0.70
N ALA A 127 -34.94 -7.66 1.18
CA ALA A 127 -34.62 -6.56 2.09
C ALA A 127 -34.25 -6.99 3.53
N ASP A 128 -34.14 -8.29 3.81
CA ASP A 128 -33.82 -8.81 5.14
C ASP A 128 -32.32 -8.83 5.37
N GLY A 129 -31.80 -7.75 5.95
CA GLY A 129 -30.37 -7.55 6.16
C GLY A 129 -29.94 -6.13 5.86
N ASN A 130 -28.72 -5.79 6.27
CA ASN A 130 -28.14 -4.46 6.03
C ASN A 130 -26.61 -4.45 6.02
N THR A 131 -25.99 -5.62 5.83
CA THR A 131 -24.54 -5.71 5.64
C THR A 131 -24.15 -5.29 4.23
N ASN A 132 -22.86 -5.06 3.98
CA ASN A 132 -22.35 -4.75 2.65
C ASN A 132 -22.64 -5.88 1.64
N SER A 133 -22.54 -7.13 2.11
CA SER A 133 -22.84 -8.31 1.29
C SER A 133 -24.33 -8.39 0.96
N ASP A 134 -25.21 -8.08 1.93
CA ASP A 134 -26.66 -8.03 1.70
C ASP A 134 -26.96 -6.96 0.64
N MET A 135 -26.45 -5.75 0.78
CA MET A 135 -26.68 -4.67 -0.20
C MET A 135 -26.26 -5.06 -1.62
N ILE A 136 -25.10 -5.69 -1.78
CA ILE A 136 -24.61 -6.14 -3.08
C ILE A 136 -25.56 -7.19 -3.68
N GLN A 137 -25.93 -8.20 -2.89
CA GLN A 137 -26.81 -9.26 -3.34
C GLN A 137 -28.22 -8.74 -3.67
N ASP A 138 -28.76 -7.87 -2.82
CA ASP A 138 -30.10 -7.31 -2.94
C ASP A 138 -30.25 -6.49 -4.22
N LEU A 139 -29.25 -5.68 -4.57
CA LEU A 139 -29.26 -4.93 -5.83
C LEU A 139 -29.39 -5.85 -7.05
N ASN A 140 -28.67 -6.97 -7.06
CA ASN A 140 -28.77 -7.95 -8.14
C ASN A 140 -30.11 -8.69 -8.11
N ASP A 141 -30.57 -9.13 -6.95
CA ASP A 141 -31.84 -9.84 -6.81
C ASP A 141 -33.05 -8.97 -7.16
N LEU A 142 -33.02 -7.68 -6.80
CA LEU A 142 -34.03 -6.69 -7.23
C LEU A 142 -33.98 -6.46 -8.74
N SER A 143 -32.79 -6.39 -9.36
CA SER A 143 -32.67 -6.30 -10.81
C SER A 143 -33.36 -7.49 -11.50
N VAL A 144 -33.02 -8.72 -11.08
CA VAL A 144 -33.57 -9.95 -11.64
C VAL A 144 -35.08 -10.05 -11.39
N LEU A 145 -35.53 -9.76 -10.17
CA LEU A 145 -36.96 -9.79 -9.82
C LEU A 145 -37.75 -8.78 -10.63
N GLY A 146 -37.23 -7.56 -10.81
CA GLY A 146 -37.87 -6.52 -11.61
C GLY A 146 -37.94 -6.86 -13.09
N LYS A 147 -36.85 -7.40 -13.65
CA LYS A 147 -36.80 -7.84 -15.07
C LYS A 147 -37.79 -8.96 -15.38
N ASN A 148 -38.09 -9.80 -14.39
CA ASN A 148 -39.11 -10.85 -14.52
C ASN A 148 -40.56 -10.35 -14.35
N ASN A 149 -40.76 -9.10 -13.90
CA ASN A 149 -42.08 -8.55 -13.55
C ASN A 149 -42.28 -7.11 -14.09
N THR A 150 -41.73 -6.82 -15.27
CA THR A 150 -41.68 -5.46 -15.83
C THR A 150 -43.03 -4.80 -16.00
N ALA A 151 -44.08 -5.55 -16.36
CA ALA A 151 -45.44 -5.01 -16.53
C ALA A 151 -45.97 -4.33 -15.25
N LEU A 152 -45.73 -4.93 -14.08
CA LEU A 152 -46.16 -4.38 -12.79
C LEU A 152 -45.41 -3.09 -12.44
N LEU A 153 -44.12 -3.02 -12.81
CA LEU A 153 -43.29 -1.83 -12.62
C LEU A 153 -43.69 -0.70 -13.59
N GLN A 154 -43.94 -1.02 -14.86
CA GLN A 154 -44.38 -0.04 -15.85
C GLN A 154 -45.74 0.59 -15.49
N ASN A 155 -46.65 -0.18 -14.88
CA ASN A 155 -47.95 0.33 -14.43
C ASN A 155 -47.86 1.48 -13.41
N ILE A 156 -46.74 1.59 -12.70
CA ILE A 156 -46.48 2.68 -11.76
C ILE A 156 -45.51 3.74 -12.32
N GLY A 157 -45.19 3.68 -13.62
CA GLY A 157 -44.29 4.60 -14.28
C GLY A 157 -42.82 4.41 -13.93
N PHE A 158 -42.42 3.23 -13.45
CA PHE A 158 -41.04 2.95 -13.10
C PHE A 158 -40.13 2.90 -14.34
N ASP A 159 -38.96 3.51 -14.23
CA ASP A 159 -37.92 3.45 -15.24
C ASP A 159 -37.16 2.12 -15.16
N LEU A 160 -37.41 1.24 -16.14
CA LEU A 160 -36.77 -0.07 -16.22
C LEU A 160 -35.25 -0.01 -16.37
N SER A 161 -34.67 1.11 -16.83
CA SER A 161 -33.21 1.26 -16.93
C SER A 161 -32.52 1.16 -15.57
N LYS A 162 -33.21 1.53 -14.49
CA LYS A 162 -32.71 1.39 -13.12
C LYS A 162 -32.41 -0.07 -12.74
N LEU A 163 -33.03 -1.04 -13.40
CA LEU A 163 -32.73 -2.46 -13.17
C LEU A 163 -31.34 -2.83 -13.70
N ASP A 164 -30.95 -2.30 -14.86
CA ASP A 164 -29.60 -2.51 -15.40
C ASP A 164 -28.58 -1.80 -14.51
N VAL A 165 -28.87 -0.56 -14.10
CA VAL A 165 -28.03 0.18 -13.15
C VAL A 165 -27.85 -0.59 -11.84
N ALA A 166 -28.89 -1.24 -11.30
CA ALA A 166 -28.78 -2.03 -10.08
C ALA A 166 -27.85 -3.25 -10.24
N ALA A 167 -27.93 -3.96 -11.37
CA ALA A 167 -27.06 -5.10 -11.66
C ALA A 167 -25.60 -4.66 -11.85
N GLU A 168 -25.37 -3.59 -12.61
CA GLU A 168 -24.04 -3.00 -12.81
C GLU A 168 -23.45 -2.50 -11.49
N LYS A 169 -24.26 -1.82 -10.67
CA LYS A 169 -23.85 -1.34 -9.34
C LYS A 169 -23.50 -2.51 -8.43
N SER A 170 -24.29 -3.59 -8.43
CA SER A 170 -23.98 -4.80 -7.65
C SER A 170 -22.61 -5.37 -8.01
N ALA A 171 -22.34 -5.58 -9.31
CA ALA A 171 -21.05 -6.09 -9.77
C ALA A 171 -19.89 -5.17 -9.41
N ALA A 172 -20.03 -3.85 -9.67
CA ALA A 172 -19.01 -2.87 -9.34
C ALA A 172 -18.73 -2.79 -7.83
N MET A 173 -19.77 -2.87 -6.99
CA MET A 173 -19.63 -2.87 -5.55
C MET A 173 -18.98 -4.17 -5.04
N ALA A 174 -19.24 -5.32 -5.66
CA ALA A 174 -18.54 -6.56 -5.31
C ALA A 174 -17.02 -6.46 -5.53
N GLU A 175 -16.61 -5.95 -6.70
CA GLU A 175 -15.20 -5.73 -7.02
C GLU A 175 -14.57 -4.68 -6.08
N LEU A 176 -15.26 -3.57 -5.85
CA LEU A 176 -14.77 -2.51 -4.99
C LEU A 176 -14.65 -2.96 -3.54
N LEU A 177 -15.59 -3.76 -3.03
CA LEU A 177 -15.52 -4.33 -1.68
C LEU A 177 -14.30 -5.24 -1.55
N ALA A 178 -14.06 -6.08 -2.56
CA ALA A 178 -12.90 -6.97 -2.60
C ALA A 178 -11.58 -6.17 -2.62
N ALA A 179 -11.50 -5.08 -3.39
CA ALA A 179 -10.32 -4.21 -3.44
C ALA A 179 -10.12 -3.41 -2.14
N ALA A 180 -11.19 -2.86 -1.55
CA ALA A 180 -11.15 -2.07 -0.31
C ALA A 180 -10.80 -2.94 0.91
N ASN A 181 -11.33 -4.17 0.95
CA ASN A 181 -10.96 -5.20 1.92
C ASN A 181 -9.70 -5.96 1.54
N GLY A 182 -9.00 -5.52 0.48
CA GLY A 182 -7.91 -6.22 -0.20
C GLY A 182 -7.01 -7.01 0.75
N ASP A 183 -6.60 -8.19 0.29
CA ASP A 183 -6.00 -9.20 1.15
C ASP A 183 -4.89 -8.61 2.01
N LYS A 184 -5.18 -8.50 3.31
CA LYS A 184 -4.20 -8.03 4.30
C LYS A 184 -2.94 -8.89 4.27
N SER A 185 -3.04 -10.15 3.80
CA SER A 185 -1.90 -11.03 3.60
C SER A 185 -0.98 -10.54 2.47
N VAL A 186 -1.53 -10.03 1.34
CA VAL A 186 -0.74 -9.50 0.22
C VAL A 186 -0.05 -8.20 0.59
N GLN A 187 -0.74 -7.28 1.26
CA GLN A 187 -0.11 -6.05 1.79
C GLN A 187 0.98 -6.39 2.83
N SER A 188 0.73 -7.39 3.67
CA SER A 188 1.72 -7.90 4.62
C SER A 188 2.92 -8.52 3.90
N GLU A 189 2.71 -9.24 2.79
CA GLU A 189 3.77 -9.88 2.01
C GLU A 189 4.64 -8.84 1.30
N THR A 190 4.05 -7.87 0.60
CA THR A 190 4.84 -6.85 -0.10
C THR A 190 5.53 -5.88 0.86
N LYS A 191 4.93 -5.61 2.02
CA LYS A 191 5.63 -4.93 3.13
C LYS A 191 6.81 -5.77 3.64
N MET A 192 6.61 -7.06 3.88
CA MET A 192 7.64 -7.97 4.38
C MET A 192 8.82 -8.06 3.42
N ILE A 193 8.56 -8.18 2.11
CA ILE A 193 9.61 -8.18 1.09
C ILE A 193 10.38 -6.86 1.09
N ARG A 194 9.69 -5.71 1.22
CA ARG A 194 10.32 -4.39 1.36
C ARG A 194 11.22 -4.32 2.59
N ASP A 195 10.76 -4.80 3.73
CA ASP A 195 11.51 -4.80 4.99
C ASP A 195 12.75 -5.71 4.90
N LYS A 196 12.63 -6.89 4.29
CA LYS A 196 13.77 -7.79 4.02
C LYS A 196 14.76 -7.18 3.02
N ALA A 197 14.29 -6.55 1.96
CA ALA A 197 15.14 -5.86 0.99
C ALA A 197 15.93 -4.72 1.65
N PHE A 198 15.30 -4.02 2.60
CA PHE A 198 15.97 -2.99 3.41
C PHE A 198 17.09 -3.59 4.26
N VAL A 199 16.81 -4.65 5.00
CA VAL A 199 17.81 -5.37 5.79
C VAL A 199 18.97 -5.85 4.90
N TYR A 200 18.65 -6.36 3.70
CA TYR A 200 19.64 -6.87 2.77
C TYR A 200 20.60 -5.79 2.26
N LEU A 201 20.07 -4.62 1.88
CA LEU A 201 20.91 -3.46 1.55
C LEU A 201 21.68 -2.97 2.77
N LYS A 202 21.03 -2.94 3.94
CA LYS A 202 21.60 -2.42 5.18
C LYS A 202 22.85 -3.18 5.61
N GLN A 203 22.86 -4.49 5.48
CA GLN A 203 24.06 -5.31 5.76
C GLN A 203 25.28 -4.81 4.97
N MET A 204 25.13 -4.57 3.67
CA MET A 204 26.23 -4.10 2.81
C MET A 204 26.63 -2.65 3.11
N VAL A 205 25.64 -1.77 3.31
CA VAL A 205 25.88 -0.36 3.65
C VAL A 205 26.63 -0.23 4.98
N ASP A 206 26.25 -1.01 5.99
CA ASP A 206 26.90 -0.98 7.30
C ASP A 206 28.31 -1.54 7.22
N GLU A 207 28.53 -2.64 6.50
CA GLU A 207 29.87 -3.21 6.28
C GLU A 207 30.82 -2.19 5.64
N ILE A 208 30.37 -1.51 4.57
CA ILE A 208 31.17 -0.49 3.88
C ILE A 208 31.40 0.74 4.78
N ARG A 209 30.39 1.18 5.53
CA ARG A 209 30.53 2.31 6.46
C ARG A 209 31.52 2.00 7.57
N ASP A 210 31.47 0.82 8.16
CA ASP A 210 32.36 0.44 9.24
C ASP A 210 33.80 0.25 8.76
N ALA A 211 33.98 -0.36 7.57
CA ALA A 211 35.28 -0.42 6.90
C ALA A 211 35.85 0.97 6.62
N GLY A 212 35.06 1.88 6.05
CA GLY A 212 35.50 3.24 5.79
C GLY A 212 35.80 4.05 7.05
N LYS A 213 35.00 3.89 8.11
CA LYS A 213 35.28 4.51 9.42
C LYS A 213 36.60 4.02 10.00
N TYR A 214 36.87 2.73 9.88
CA TYR A 214 38.12 2.13 10.33
C TYR A 214 39.32 2.63 9.51
N VAL A 215 39.23 2.60 8.18
CA VAL A 215 40.31 3.03 7.28
C VAL A 215 40.63 4.52 7.42
N PHE A 216 39.60 5.37 7.53
CA PHE A 216 39.74 6.82 7.53
C PHE A 216 39.63 7.45 8.92
N TRP A 217 39.89 6.70 9.99
CA TRP A 217 39.70 7.18 11.37
C TRP A 217 40.49 8.45 11.73
N LYS A 218 41.66 8.68 11.11
CA LYS A 218 42.45 9.93 11.25
C LYS A 218 42.21 10.96 10.15
N ASN A 219 41.40 10.64 9.13
CA ASN A 219 41.15 11.51 7.99
C ASN A 219 39.70 12.00 8.00
N GLU A 220 39.44 13.05 8.78
CA GLU A 220 38.10 13.61 8.95
C GLU A 220 37.43 14.01 7.62
N LYS A 221 38.22 14.51 6.65
CA LYS A 221 37.72 14.90 5.32
C LYS A 221 37.12 13.73 4.55
N ARG A 222 37.67 12.52 4.72
CA ARG A 222 37.13 11.29 4.12
C ARG A 222 36.08 10.62 5.00
N LEU A 223 36.29 10.62 6.33
CA LEU A 223 35.41 9.98 7.30
C LEU A 223 33.96 10.44 7.20
N LYS A 224 33.71 11.71 6.83
CA LYS A 224 32.35 12.22 6.61
C LYS A 224 31.55 11.43 5.57
N GLY A 225 32.20 10.87 4.54
CA GLY A 225 31.54 10.07 3.49
C GLY A 225 31.03 8.70 3.96
N TYR A 226 31.47 8.26 5.14
CA TYR A 226 31.13 6.96 5.73
C TYR A 226 30.19 7.08 6.95
N ARG A 227 29.55 8.24 7.11
CA ARG A 227 28.54 8.50 8.13
C ARG A 227 27.18 8.76 7.44
N SER A 228 26.09 8.48 8.16
CA SER A 228 24.75 8.89 7.70
C SER A 228 24.58 10.38 7.96
N ASP A 229 24.29 11.13 6.91
CA ASP A 229 23.99 12.56 6.99
C ASP A 229 22.61 12.78 7.63
N TYR A 230 21.64 11.92 7.31
CA TYR A 230 20.29 11.97 7.87
C TYR A 230 20.29 11.82 9.39
N LEU A 231 20.95 10.78 9.92
CA LEU A 231 21.01 10.56 11.37
C LEU A 231 21.76 11.68 12.09
N ARG A 232 22.82 12.23 11.48
CA ARG A 232 23.53 13.38 12.05
C ARG A 232 22.62 14.61 12.16
N GLN A 233 21.88 14.93 11.10
CA GLN A 233 20.96 16.06 11.10
C GLN A 233 19.81 15.87 12.09
N LYS A 234 19.23 14.66 12.15
CA LYS A 234 18.16 14.32 13.09
C LYS A 234 18.60 14.51 14.54
N ASN A 235 19.78 14.02 14.91
CA ASN A 235 20.31 14.13 16.26
C ASN A 235 20.62 15.59 16.65
N ASN A 236 21.15 16.39 15.70
CA ASN A 236 21.42 17.80 15.96
C ASN A 236 20.14 18.62 16.17
N ASN A 237 19.05 18.27 15.49
CA ASN A 237 17.76 18.94 15.68
C ASN A 237 17.05 18.54 16.97
N SER A 238 17.25 17.30 17.47
CA SER A 238 16.70 16.88 18.76
C SER A 238 17.40 17.52 19.97
N ASP A 239 18.62 18.02 19.80
CA ASP A 239 19.41 18.69 20.85
C ASP A 239 19.15 20.21 20.95
N THR A 240 18.22 20.75 20.17
CA THR A 240 17.83 22.17 20.29
C THR A 240 16.74 22.31 21.37
N PRO A 241 17.00 22.98 22.51
CA PRO A 241 15.97 23.18 23.53
C PRO A 241 14.81 23.97 22.94
N GLN A 242 13.61 23.39 22.99
CA GLN A 242 12.39 24.12 22.69
C GLN A 242 12.30 25.30 23.68
N PRO A 243 12.12 26.55 23.21
CA PRO A 243 11.93 27.67 24.14
C PRO A 243 10.74 27.37 25.04
N PRO A 244 10.80 27.73 26.34
CA PRO A 244 9.71 27.47 27.27
C PRO A 244 8.44 28.08 26.69
N ALA A 245 7.38 27.28 26.62
CA ALA A 245 6.07 27.76 26.21
C ALA A 245 5.69 28.90 27.16
N ASP A 246 5.59 30.12 26.63
CA ASP A 246 5.18 31.29 27.38
C ASP A 246 3.88 30.95 28.11
N SER A 247 3.98 30.91 29.43
CA SER A 247 2.84 30.95 30.34
C SER A 247 2.07 32.23 30.05
N GLN A 248 0.97 32.11 29.31
CA GLN A 248 -0.07 33.13 29.32
C GLN A 248 -0.70 33.14 30.71
N THR A 249 -0.15 34.01 31.56
CA THR A 249 -0.81 34.56 32.72
C THR A 249 -1.77 35.68 32.28
N ASP A 250 -2.98 35.58 32.84
CA ASP A 250 -4.08 36.55 32.95
C ASP A 250 -4.91 36.89 31.71
#